data_AF-A0A1S9CVN4-F1
#
_entry.id   AF-A0A1S9CVN4-F1
#
_cell.length_a   1.000
_cell.length_b   1.000
_cell.length_c   1.000
_cell.angle_alpha   90.00
_cell.angle_beta   90.00
_cell.angle_gamma   90.00
#
_symmetry.space_group_name_H-M   'P 1'
#
loop_
_entity.id
_entity.type
_entity.pdbx_description
1 polymer ?
#
loop_
_entity_poly.entity_id
_entity_poly.type
_entity_poly.pdbx_seq_one_letter_code
_entity_poly.pdbx_strand_id
1 'polypeptide(L)' 'MDSSLPVIDIHPLIAGTVARDRVAKQIGQACREYGFFYIVGHGVDEELQ' A
#
# COMPACT_ATOMS: atom_id res chain seq x y z
N MET A 1 -10.87 18.27 5.54
CA MET A 1 -10.01 17.77 4.47
C MET A 1 -8.89 17.03 5.16
N ASP A 2 -9.06 15.72 5.37
CA ASP A 2 -8.01 14.90 5.98
C ASP A 2 -6.76 15.01 5.11
N SER A 3 -5.73 15.66 5.66
CA SER A 3 -4.46 15.91 4.98
C SER A 3 -3.49 14.74 5.16
N SER A 4 -3.98 13.58 5.61
CA SER A 4 -3.18 12.39 5.80
C SER A 4 -3.03 11.64 4.48
N LEU A 5 -1.80 11.33 4.13
CA LEU A 5 -1.49 10.47 2.99
C LEU A 5 -2.00 9.04 3.24
N PRO A 6 -2.43 8.32 2.18
CA PRO A 6 -2.82 6.93 2.32
C PRO A 6 -1.68 6.07 2.87
N VAL A 7 -2.01 5.15 3.76
CA VAL A 7 -1.14 4.05 4.18
C VAL A 7 -1.77 2.76 3.68
N ILE A 8 -1.03 2.00 2.88
CA ILE A 8 -1.54 0.79 2.19
C ILE A 8 -0.76 -0.44 2.68
N ASP A 9 -1.47 -1.44 3.20
CA ASP A 9 -0.88 -2.75 3.48
C ASP A 9 -0.73 -3.54 2.16
N ILE A 10 0.52 -3.84 1.81
CA ILE A 10 0.86 -4.58 0.59
C ILE A 10 1.13 -6.06 0.83
N HIS A 11 0.99 -6.57 2.05
CA HIS A 11 1.18 -7.98 2.36
C HIS A 11 0.40 -8.93 1.42
N PRO A 12 -0.86 -8.64 1.04
CA PRO A 12 -1.59 -9.47 0.07
C PRO A 12 -0.93 -9.62 -1.30
N LEU A 13 -0.16 -8.62 -1.75
CA LEU A 13 0.58 -8.68 -3.02
C LEU A 13 1.74 -9.67 -2.92
N ILE A 14 2.44 -9.68 -1.78
CA ILE A 14 3.60 -10.54 -1.50
C ILE A 14 3.14 -11.98 -1.27
N ALA A 15 2.12 -12.16 -0.43
CA ALA A 15 1.56 -13.47 -0.09
C ALA A 15 0.70 -14.08 -1.20
N GLY A 16 0.44 -13.34 -2.29
CA GLY A 16 -0.33 -13.82 -3.45
C GLY A 16 -1.78 -14.18 -3.12
N THR A 17 -2.39 -13.51 -2.13
CA THR A 17 -3.74 -13.85 -1.67
C THR A 17 -4.83 -13.35 -2.63
N VAL A 18 -6.07 -13.81 -2.41
CA VAL A 18 -7.24 -13.33 -3.17
C VAL A 18 -7.49 -11.82 -3.03
N ALA A 19 -6.91 -11.17 -2.00
CA ALA A 19 -7.05 -9.73 -1.79
C ALA A 19 -6.08 -8.88 -2.65
N ARG A 20 -5.17 -9.51 -3.41
CA ARG A 20 -4.17 -8.79 -4.23
C ARG A 20 -4.79 -7.74 -5.17
N ASP A 21 -5.92 -8.07 -5.80
CA ASP A 21 -6.56 -7.19 -6.80
C ASP A 21 -7.19 -5.97 -6.12
N ARG A 22 -7.63 -6.10 -4.86
CA ARG A 22 -8.11 -4.98 -4.05
C ARG A 22 -6.98 -4.03 -3.72
N VAL A 23 -5.82 -4.55 -3.29
CA VAL A 23 -4.66 -3.73 -2.96
C VAL A 23 -4.12 -3.01 -4.20
N ALA A 24 -4.06 -3.68 -5.35
CA ALA A 24 -3.68 -3.05 -6.62
C ALA A 24 -4.60 -1.88 -7.00
N LYS A 25 -5.91 -2.00 -6.76
CA LYS A 25 -6.87 -0.89 -6.97
C LYS A 25 -6.63 0.28 -6.03
N GLN A 26 -6.32 0.01 -4.75
CA GLN A 26 -5.99 1.06 -3.78
C GLN A 26 -4.72 1.83 -4.17
N ILE A 27 -3.67 1.12 -4.59
CA ILE A 27 -2.44 1.73 -5.11
C ILE A 27 -2.75 2.63 -6.31
N GLY A 28 -3.50 2.12 -7.28
CA GLY A 28 -3.88 2.89 -8.47
C GLY A 28 -4.69 4.14 -8.13
N GLN A 29 -5.59 4.06 -7.14
CA GLN A 29 -6.33 5.21 -6.65
C GLN A 29 -5.40 6.23 -5.99
N ALA A 30 -4.52 5.78 -5.10
CA ALA A 30 -3.57 6.66 -4.40
C ALA A 30 -2.64 7.39 -5.38
N CYS A 31 -2.16 6.71 -6.43
CA CYS A 31 -1.38 7.36 -7.49
C CYS A 31 -2.15 8.47 -8.23
N ARG A 32 -3.46 8.30 -8.48
CA ARG A 32 -4.27 9.28 -9.21
C ARG A 32 -4.70 10.47 -8.35
N GLU A 33 -4.99 10.21 -7.07
CA GLU A 33 -5.53 11.22 -6.15
C GLU A 33 -4.43 12.01 -5.43
N TYR A 34 -3.35 11.33 -5.02
CA TYR A 34 -2.30 11.91 -4.17
C TYR A 34 -0.93 11.97 -4.84
N GLY A 35 -0.66 11.09 -5.82
CA GLY A 35 0.65 10.94 -6.46
C GLY A 35 1.66 10.14 -5.65
N PHE A 36 1.44 9.95 -4.35
CA PHE A 36 2.28 9.14 -3.45
C PHE A 36 1.50 8.65 -2.23
N PHE A 37 2.04 7.65 -1.52
CA PHE A 37 1.45 7.00 -0.36
C PHE A 37 2.53 6.26 0.44
N TYR A 38 2.23 5.90 1.70
CA TYR A 38 3.07 5.01 2.50
C TYR A 38 2.60 3.55 2.34
N ILE A 39 3.53 2.60 2.50
CA ILE A 39 3.22 1.17 2.51
C ILE A 39 3.64 0.52 3.82
N VAL A 40 2.91 -0.52 4.21
CA VAL A 40 3.28 -1.45 5.29
C VAL A 40 3.14 -2.89 4.78
N GLY A 41 3.64 -3.86 5.55
CA GLY A 41 3.55 -5.28 5.15
C GLY A 41 4.42 -5.63 3.94
N HIS A 42 5.47 -4.83 3.68
CA HIS A 42 6.40 -4.98 2.56
C HIS A 42 7.46 -6.06 2.77
N GLY A 43 7.64 -6.54 4.01
CA GLY A 43 8.58 -7.60 4.37
C GLY A 43 10.05 -7.17 4.47
N VAL A 44 10.35 -5.87 4.35
CA VAL A 44 11.65 -5.31 4.75
C VAL A 44 11.74 -5.36 6.26
N ASP A 45 12.88 -5.81 6.75
CA ASP A 45 13.21 -5.83 8.17
C ASP A 45 13.04 -4.43 8.78
N GLU A 46 12.43 -4.35 9.97
CA GLU A 46 12.22 -3.09 10.67
C GLU A 46 13.55 -2.42 11.03
N GLU A 47 14.63 -3.19 11.23
CA GLU A 47 15.97 -2.63 11.48
C GLU A 47 16.59 -1.95 10.23
N LEU A 48 16.00 -2.15 9.05
CA LEU A 48 16.47 -1.61 7.77
C LEU A 48 15.56 -0.51 7.19
N GLN A 49 14.46 -0.17 7.86
CA GLN A 49 13.45 0.80 7.40
C GLN A 49 13.72 2.22 7.91
#